data_AF-A0A9J7HLL1-F1
#
_entry.id   AF-A0A9J7HLL1-F1
#
_cell.length_a   1.000
_cell.length_b   1.000
_cell.length_c   1.000
_cell.angle_alpha   90.00
_cell.angle_beta   90.00
_cell.angle_gamma   90.00
#
_symmetry.space_group_name_H-M   'P 1'
#
loop_
_entity.id
_entity.type
_entity.pdbx_description
1 polymer ?
#
loop_
_entity_poly.entity_id
_entity_poly.type
_entity_poly.pdbx_seq_one_letter_code
_entity_poly.pdbx_strand_id
1 'polypeptide(L)'
;MAGFLIIEDDPAVMSDELDAISCPNNCENDVPLLFGPWFVYAVHSPILAFRSFALLQDMWGDNVRLPVVNVTENVTLADWLMNPGNGIDYFLTNGQLQPTITLKKREIKRFRMLTAGMWEILFITIEGSSCEMQVLAWDGMYVDRPYTVTKVVLITGQRLDIAVKCSEEGSFKLKSAPSADDLLSVGPESVPYTGTLATIVVNGTINAIMDFPEELPSRPSYNADLRNLTYEQIQGRFVVEFGPGFEFNRQPYVSPTYYRYKDEVDTFQEWHLLNTNPVKVHPFHTHVHHFQVVSYNKYEGPYGHFDVFAGPPSKAFFDFQGKLCYHQDQDFFASTVRPDPFPLVLTHAWNESWTNEKSIYNPVGQWRDTVIMPPLSNITIRFQLHRYTGPLYVHCHNLFHSDHGMSGVVQVVGRGESTSGAHVSAGGKWPGTCRREDVYSPNGAGGIRSRAGLPQIYVQVAHW
;
A
#
# COMPACT_ATOMS: atom_id res chain seq x y z
N MET A 1 2.06 7.47 12.95
CA MET A 1 3.38 7.18 12.36
C MET A 1 3.66 5.71 12.59
N ALA A 2 3.80 4.93 11.50
CA ALA A 2 4.15 3.52 11.58
C ALA A 2 5.40 3.34 12.45
N GLY A 3 5.34 2.45 13.44
CA GLY A 3 6.55 2.00 14.11
C GLY A 3 7.46 1.39 13.05
N PHE A 4 8.77 1.64 13.13
CA PHE A 4 9.75 0.95 12.30
C PHE A 4 9.84 -0.50 12.79
N LEU A 5 8.82 -1.30 12.43
CA LEU A 5 8.86 -2.75 12.52
C LEU A 5 9.80 -3.21 11.42
N ILE A 6 11.07 -3.28 11.80
CA ILE A 6 12.11 -4.01 11.07
C ILE A 6 12.02 -5.47 11.49
N ILE A 7 12.46 -6.39 10.63
CA ILE A 7 12.81 -7.73 11.07
C ILE A 7 13.83 -7.63 12.20
N GLU A 8 13.48 -8.18 13.36
CA GLU A 8 14.44 -8.47 14.41
C GLU A 8 15.17 -9.76 14.04
N ASP A 9 16.46 -9.62 13.77
CA ASP A 9 17.29 -10.75 13.37
C ASP A 9 17.76 -11.54 14.58
N ASP A 10 17.60 -12.86 14.50
CA ASP A 10 18.14 -13.80 15.47
C ASP A 10 19.37 -14.49 14.87
N PRO A 11 20.59 -14.17 15.34
CA PRO A 11 21.83 -14.81 14.88
C PRO A 11 21.82 -16.33 14.94
N ALA A 12 21.00 -16.94 15.80
CA ALA A 12 20.94 -18.39 15.92
C ALA A 12 20.31 -19.09 14.70
N VAL A 13 19.60 -18.37 13.85
CA VAL A 13 18.84 -18.92 12.72
C VAL A 13 19.17 -18.29 11.36
N MET A 14 20.11 -17.32 11.33
CA MET A 14 20.59 -16.73 10.08
C MET A 14 21.61 -17.66 9.39
N SER A 15 21.66 -17.61 8.05
CA SER A 15 22.80 -18.17 7.32
C SER A 15 24.04 -17.29 7.52
N ASP A 16 25.23 -17.84 7.27
CA ASP A 16 26.48 -17.09 7.38
C ASP A 16 26.48 -15.82 6.49
N GLU A 17 25.91 -15.92 5.29
CA GLU A 17 25.80 -14.78 4.35
C GLU A 17 24.84 -13.70 4.86
N LEU A 18 23.73 -14.09 5.50
CA LEU A 18 22.77 -13.14 6.06
C LEU A 18 23.31 -12.48 7.33
N ASP A 19 23.97 -13.24 8.21
CA ASP A 19 24.63 -12.72 9.40
C ASP A 19 25.70 -11.68 9.04
N ALA A 20 26.49 -11.94 7.98
CA ALA A 20 27.55 -11.05 7.50
C ALA A 20 27.05 -9.64 7.09
N ILE A 21 25.76 -9.48 6.83
CA ILE A 21 25.15 -8.21 6.40
C ILE A 21 24.08 -7.67 7.38
N SER A 22 23.95 -8.26 8.57
CA SER A 22 22.85 -7.96 9.49
C SER A 22 23.33 -7.64 10.91
N CYS A 23 22.62 -6.74 11.58
CA CYS A 23 22.67 -6.63 13.03
C CYS A 23 22.17 -7.92 13.71
N PRO A 24 22.59 -8.23 14.95
CA PRO A 24 23.51 -7.47 15.82
C PRO A 24 25.00 -7.65 15.52
N ASN A 25 25.41 -8.65 14.73
CA ASN A 25 26.82 -9.01 14.59
C ASN A 25 27.60 -8.12 13.60
N ASN A 26 26.97 -7.69 12.50
CA ASN A 26 27.62 -6.92 11.42
C ASN A 26 26.80 -5.67 11.06
N CYS A 27 26.46 -4.87 12.07
CA CYS A 27 25.60 -3.68 11.95
C CYS A 27 26.14 -2.60 11.01
N GLU A 28 27.44 -2.56 10.73
CA GLU A 28 28.05 -1.62 9.79
C GLU A 28 27.64 -1.85 8.32
N ASN A 29 27.14 -3.05 8.03
CA ASN A 29 26.58 -3.44 6.73
C ASN A 29 25.07 -3.23 6.65
N ASP A 30 24.43 -2.85 7.76
CA ASP A 30 23.01 -2.59 7.86
C ASP A 30 22.73 -1.09 7.76
N VAL A 31 22.06 -0.67 6.67
CA VAL A 31 21.86 0.73 6.31
C VAL A 31 20.37 1.07 6.36
N PRO A 32 19.88 1.69 7.45
CA PRO A 32 18.50 2.14 7.52
C PRO A 32 18.30 3.33 6.57
N LEU A 33 17.19 3.33 5.83
CA LEU A 33 16.83 4.38 4.87
C LEU A 33 15.35 4.73 5.04
N LEU A 34 15.09 5.80 5.78
CA LEU A 34 13.77 6.39 5.93
C LEU A 34 13.56 7.43 4.83
N PHE A 35 12.56 7.22 3.98
CA PHE A 35 12.21 8.09 2.86
C PHE A 35 10.98 8.92 3.21
N GLY A 36 11.01 10.22 2.93
CA GLY A 36 9.82 11.04 3.06
C GLY A 36 10.01 12.50 2.65
N PRO A 37 8.94 13.14 2.18
CA PRO A 37 8.89 14.59 2.06
C PRO A 37 8.55 15.19 3.43
N TRP A 38 9.56 15.55 4.22
CA TRP A 38 9.32 16.20 5.51
C TRP A 38 9.12 17.71 5.39
N PHE A 39 9.58 18.32 4.28
CA PHE A 39 9.54 19.76 4.05
C PHE A 39 9.24 20.11 2.59
N VAL A 40 8.14 19.64 2.01
CA VAL A 40 7.76 20.09 0.66
C VAL A 40 7.18 21.49 0.73
N TYR A 41 7.81 22.43 0.03
CA TYR A 41 7.47 23.85 0.04
C TYR A 41 7.17 24.30 -1.40
N ALA A 42 6.26 23.57 -2.07
CA ALA A 42 5.92 23.79 -3.48
C ALA A 42 4.44 24.22 -3.65
N VAL A 43 4.20 25.51 -3.82
CA VAL A 43 2.85 26.13 -3.94
C VAL A 43 2.38 26.38 -5.38
N HIS A 44 3.17 26.03 -6.40
CA HIS A 44 2.90 26.46 -7.79
C HIS A 44 2.53 25.35 -8.77
N SER A 45 2.46 24.09 -8.33
CA SER A 45 1.74 23.06 -9.09
C SER A 45 0.37 22.86 -8.45
N PRO A 46 -0.74 22.99 -9.20
CA PRO A 46 -2.09 22.71 -8.69
C PRO A 46 -2.22 21.29 -8.12
N ILE A 47 -1.39 20.36 -8.61
CA ILE A 47 -1.36 18.95 -8.20
C ILE A 47 -0.41 18.73 -7.00
N LEU A 48 0.71 19.46 -6.94
CA LEU A 48 1.66 19.37 -5.82
C LEU A 48 1.34 20.35 -4.68
N ALA A 49 0.38 21.27 -4.84
CA ALA A 49 -0.03 22.22 -3.81
C ALA A 49 -0.47 21.49 -2.53
N PHE A 50 -1.18 20.37 -2.67
CA PHE A 50 -1.55 19.50 -1.54
C PHE A 50 -0.33 18.88 -0.83
N ARG A 51 0.82 18.73 -1.51
CA ARG A 51 2.09 18.28 -0.92
C ARG A 51 2.79 19.36 -0.12
N SER A 52 2.42 20.62 -0.31
CA SER A 52 3.08 21.72 0.39
C SER A 52 2.77 21.68 1.88
N PHE A 53 3.81 21.49 2.69
CA PHE A 53 3.77 21.68 4.13
C PHE A 53 3.21 23.06 4.49
N ALA A 54 3.54 24.10 3.71
CA ALA A 54 2.99 25.44 3.92
C ALA A 54 1.47 25.52 3.70
N LEU A 55 0.94 24.81 2.69
CA LEU A 55 -0.52 24.78 2.45
C LEU A 55 -1.22 23.97 3.55
N LEU A 56 -0.66 22.82 3.95
CA LEU A 56 -1.20 22.01 5.03
C LEU A 56 -1.18 22.76 6.38
N GLN A 57 -0.12 23.51 6.65
CA GLN A 57 0.00 24.35 7.83
C GLN A 57 -1.03 25.50 7.83
N ASP A 58 -1.30 26.09 6.66
CA ASP A 58 -2.36 27.10 6.49
C ASP A 58 -3.76 26.50 6.68
N MET A 59 -3.98 25.26 6.20
CA MET A 59 -5.23 24.51 6.38
C MET A 59 -5.47 24.03 7.83
N TRP A 60 -4.41 23.67 8.57
CA TRP A 60 -4.49 23.15 9.93
C TRP A 60 -4.40 24.24 11.03
N GLY A 61 -3.98 25.46 10.67
CA GLY A 61 -3.93 26.61 11.57
C GLY A 61 -2.68 26.70 12.46
N ASP A 62 -2.60 27.80 13.22
CA ASP A 62 -1.37 28.37 13.82
C ASP A 62 -0.59 27.51 14.85
N ASN A 63 -1.06 26.32 15.22
CA ASN A 63 -0.43 25.51 16.27
C ASN A 63 0.86 24.79 15.84
N VAL A 64 1.23 24.85 14.55
CA VAL A 64 2.40 24.16 13.98
C VAL A 64 3.26 25.12 13.16
N ARG A 65 3.62 26.29 13.71
CA ARG A 65 4.60 27.20 13.09
C ARG A 65 6.04 26.88 13.52
N LEU A 66 6.92 26.59 12.57
CA LEU A 66 8.36 26.55 12.80
C LEU A 66 8.90 27.97 13.10
N PRO A 67 9.95 28.12 13.94
CA PRO A 67 10.56 29.41 14.22
C PRO A 67 11.17 30.04 12.96
N VAL A 68 11.11 31.37 12.88
CA VAL A 68 11.77 32.15 11.82
C VAL A 68 13.28 32.04 11.98
N VAL A 69 13.97 31.48 10.98
CA VAL A 69 15.44 31.48 10.90
C VAL A 69 15.86 32.60 9.95
N ASN A 70 16.57 33.59 10.47
CA ASN A 70 17.21 34.63 9.66
C ASN A 70 18.50 34.06 9.06
N VAL A 71 18.60 34.09 7.72
CA VAL A 71 19.81 33.74 6.98
C VAL A 71 20.48 35.01 6.46
N THR A 72 21.78 34.91 6.16
CA THR A 72 22.69 36.01 5.81
C THR A 72 22.53 36.57 4.39
N GLU A 73 21.56 36.08 3.63
CA GLU A 73 21.17 36.65 2.34
C GLU A 73 19.83 37.37 2.52
N ASN A 74 19.56 38.44 1.77
CA ASN A 74 18.33 39.27 1.87
C ASN A 74 17.02 38.53 1.49
N VAL A 75 16.98 37.20 1.63
CA VAL A 75 15.83 36.31 1.44
C VAL A 75 15.76 35.38 2.65
N THR A 76 14.56 35.12 3.16
CA THR A 76 14.41 34.14 4.23
C THR A 76 14.77 32.74 3.70
N LEU A 77 15.16 31.82 4.59
CA LEU A 77 15.39 30.43 4.19
C LEU A 77 14.17 29.92 3.43
N ALA A 78 12.98 30.16 3.96
CA ALA A 78 11.71 29.80 3.34
C ALA A 78 11.56 30.38 1.92
N ASP A 79 11.82 31.66 1.69
CA ASP A 79 11.71 32.26 0.34
C ASP A 79 12.68 31.62 -0.66
N TRP A 80 13.87 31.25 -0.20
CA TRP A 80 14.83 30.52 -1.02
C TRP A 80 14.37 29.07 -1.28
N LEU A 81 13.87 28.35 -0.28
CA LEU A 81 13.30 26.98 -0.46
C LEU A 81 12.09 26.99 -1.40
N MET A 82 11.27 28.05 -1.35
CA MET A 82 10.02 28.21 -2.11
C MET A 82 10.24 28.67 -3.56
N ASN A 83 11.46 29.07 -3.94
CA ASN A 83 11.76 29.55 -5.29
C ASN A 83 11.79 28.38 -6.29
N PRO A 84 10.85 28.31 -7.26
CA PRO A 84 10.81 27.22 -8.24
C PRO A 84 12.05 27.14 -9.12
N GLY A 85 12.75 28.26 -9.32
CA GLY A 85 14.00 28.32 -10.08
C GLY A 85 15.16 27.57 -9.43
N ASN A 86 15.04 27.24 -8.14
CA ASN A 86 16.02 26.42 -7.43
C ASN A 86 15.81 24.91 -7.65
N GLY A 87 14.62 24.50 -8.12
CA GLY A 87 14.33 23.11 -8.47
C GLY A 87 14.42 22.12 -7.30
N ILE A 88 14.19 22.57 -6.06
CA ILE A 88 14.34 21.72 -4.87
C ILE A 88 13.01 21.07 -4.50
N ASP A 89 12.91 19.77 -4.73
CA ASP A 89 11.89 18.90 -4.13
C ASP A 89 12.52 18.22 -2.92
N TYR A 90 12.16 18.64 -1.70
CA TYR A 90 12.71 18.15 -0.43
C TYR A 90 12.21 16.75 -0.10
N PHE A 91 12.55 15.81 -0.97
CA PHE A 91 12.49 14.40 -0.66
C PHE A 91 13.78 14.01 0.05
N LEU A 92 13.63 13.57 1.29
CA LEU A 92 14.76 13.40 2.18
C LEU A 92 14.89 11.91 2.56
N THR A 93 16.12 11.53 2.86
CA THR A 93 16.51 10.21 3.35
C THR A 93 17.17 10.39 4.72
N ASN A 94 16.60 9.80 5.78
CA ASN A 94 17.06 9.98 7.17
C ASN A 94 17.30 11.44 7.59
N GLY A 95 16.35 12.32 7.29
CA GLY A 95 16.46 13.77 7.51
C GLY A 95 17.37 14.53 6.54
N GLN A 96 18.03 13.87 5.59
CA GLN A 96 19.09 14.46 4.76
C GLN A 96 18.71 14.52 3.28
N LEU A 97 19.15 15.58 2.60
CA LEU A 97 18.96 15.73 1.15
C LEU A 97 20.01 14.90 0.41
N GLN A 98 19.57 13.87 -0.31
CA GLN A 98 20.41 13.00 -1.16
C GLN A 98 21.73 12.56 -0.50
N PRO A 99 21.69 11.98 0.72
CA PRO A 99 22.90 11.62 1.45
C PRO A 99 23.77 10.63 0.69
N THR A 100 25.05 10.59 1.05
CA THR A 100 26.00 9.63 0.50
C THR A 100 26.03 8.35 1.32
N ILE A 101 25.88 7.21 0.67
CA ILE A 101 26.07 5.87 1.22
C ILE A 101 27.38 5.31 0.64
N THR A 102 28.32 4.93 1.50
CA THR A 102 29.62 4.41 1.05
C THR A 102 29.66 2.90 1.07
N LEU A 103 30.07 2.32 -0.06
CA LEU A 103 30.34 0.89 -0.25
C LEU A 103 31.76 0.70 -0.78
N LYS A 104 32.29 -0.51 -0.64
CA LYS A 104 33.45 -1.01 -1.39
C LYS A 104 33.00 -2.00 -2.46
N LYS A 105 33.78 -2.16 -3.52
CA LYS A 105 33.52 -3.19 -4.53
C LYS A 105 33.53 -4.57 -3.87
N ARG A 106 32.58 -5.42 -4.25
CA ARG A 106 32.29 -6.76 -3.69
C ARG A 106 31.68 -6.78 -2.28
N GLU A 107 31.59 -5.64 -1.61
CA GLU A 107 30.90 -5.53 -0.32
C GLU A 107 29.40 -5.62 -0.53
N ILE A 108 28.70 -6.30 0.38
CA ILE A 108 27.24 -6.34 0.40
C ILE A 108 26.78 -5.52 1.60
N LYS A 109 25.84 -4.61 1.35
CA LYS A 109 25.12 -3.91 2.42
C LYS A 109 23.63 -4.21 2.33
N ARG A 110 22.99 -4.41 3.48
CA ARG A 110 21.55 -4.56 3.63
C ARG A 110 20.93 -3.18 3.80
N PHE A 111 20.15 -2.74 2.82
CA PHE A 111 19.40 -1.49 2.91
C PHE A 111 18.01 -1.79 3.48
N ARG A 112 17.69 -1.19 4.63
CA ARG A 112 16.39 -1.33 5.29
C ARG A 112 15.55 -0.08 5.06
N MET A 113 14.69 -0.15 4.07
CA MET A 113 13.96 0.99 3.55
C MET A 113 12.56 1.08 4.15
N LEU A 114 12.14 2.28 4.51
CA LEU A 114 10.77 2.62 4.89
C LEU A 114 10.38 3.90 4.17
N THR A 115 9.20 3.94 3.58
CA THR A 115 8.58 5.20 3.16
C THR A 115 7.60 5.69 4.22
N ALA A 116 8.00 6.76 4.89
CA ALA A 116 7.25 7.45 5.94
C ALA A 116 6.53 8.70 5.43
N GLY A 117 6.46 8.86 4.11
CA GLY A 117 5.65 9.89 3.48
C GLY A 117 4.16 9.64 3.65
N MET A 118 3.35 10.66 3.39
CA MET A 118 1.89 10.64 3.54
C MET A 118 1.17 9.86 2.44
N TRP A 119 1.71 9.83 1.21
CA TRP A 119 1.07 9.18 0.04
C TRP A 119 2.07 8.73 -1.03
N GLU A 120 3.35 8.77 -0.72
CA GLU A 120 4.42 8.58 -1.68
C GLU A 120 4.44 7.16 -2.24
N ILE A 121 4.66 7.09 -3.56
CA ILE A 121 4.93 5.88 -4.30
C ILE A 121 6.34 6.05 -4.87
N LEU A 122 7.24 5.13 -4.54
CA LEU A 122 8.63 5.16 -4.96
C LEU A 122 8.92 3.96 -5.86
N PHE A 123 9.49 4.22 -7.04
CA PHE A 123 9.96 3.21 -7.98
C PHE A 123 11.47 3.08 -7.83
N ILE A 124 11.89 2.40 -6.77
CA ILE A 124 13.28 2.33 -6.33
C ILE A 124 14.11 1.54 -7.35
N THR A 125 15.17 2.16 -7.84
CA THR A 125 16.19 1.56 -8.69
C THR A 125 17.55 2.19 -8.44
N ILE A 126 18.64 1.49 -8.81
CA ILE A 126 20.00 2.03 -8.79
C ILE A 126 20.39 2.33 -10.25
N GLU A 127 20.94 3.51 -10.47
CA GLU A 127 21.40 3.93 -11.79
C GLU A 127 22.54 3.07 -12.34
N GLY A 128 22.41 2.69 -13.61
CA GLY A 128 23.37 1.84 -14.31
C GLY A 128 23.10 0.35 -14.07
N SER A 129 24.11 -0.47 -14.36
CA SER A 129 24.06 -1.93 -14.18
C SER A 129 25.17 -2.44 -13.26
N SER A 130 25.94 -1.55 -12.64
CA SER A 130 27.11 -1.90 -11.84
C SER A 130 26.75 -2.31 -10.41
N CYS A 131 25.49 -2.20 -10.00
CA CYS A 131 25.00 -2.62 -8.69
C CYS A 131 23.78 -3.53 -8.84
N GLU A 132 23.78 -4.64 -8.10
CA GLU A 132 22.70 -5.61 -8.04
C GLU A 132 21.88 -5.42 -6.75
N MET A 133 20.57 -5.61 -6.84
CA MET A 133 19.65 -5.58 -5.70
C MET A 133 18.98 -6.94 -5.54
N GLN A 134 19.00 -7.50 -4.34
CA GLN A 134 18.30 -8.73 -3.98
C GLN A 134 17.32 -8.46 -2.84
N VAL A 135 16.05 -8.80 -3.02
CA VAL A 135 15.03 -8.65 -1.98
C VAL A 135 15.20 -9.71 -0.91
N LEU A 136 15.22 -9.30 0.36
CA LEU A 136 15.28 -10.17 1.51
C LEU A 136 13.96 -10.20 2.29
N ALA A 137 13.29 -9.06 2.42
CA ALA A 137 12.09 -8.96 3.24
C ALA A 137 11.14 -7.83 2.85
N TRP A 138 9.88 -7.98 3.23
CA TRP A 138 8.85 -6.96 3.13
C TRP A 138 8.10 -6.82 4.44
N ASP A 139 7.79 -5.58 4.84
CA ASP A 139 6.95 -5.27 6.01
C ASP A 139 7.36 -5.99 7.31
N GLY A 140 8.64 -6.28 7.50
CA GLY A 140 9.12 -7.02 8.66
C GLY A 140 8.97 -8.55 8.55
N MET A 141 8.84 -9.09 7.33
CA MET A 141 8.74 -10.52 7.05
C MET A 141 9.71 -10.94 5.95
N TYR A 142 10.50 -11.98 6.22
CA TYR A 142 11.36 -12.61 5.20
C TYR A 142 10.53 -13.17 4.04
N VAL A 143 11.06 -13.01 2.83
CA VAL A 143 10.52 -13.69 1.65
C VAL A 143 10.88 -15.18 1.69
N ASP A 144 10.15 -16.04 0.97
CA ASP A 144 10.43 -17.48 0.97
C ASP A 144 11.85 -17.81 0.50
N ARG A 145 12.31 -17.09 -0.52
CA ARG A 145 13.67 -17.15 -1.06
C ARG A 145 14.07 -15.77 -1.56
N PRO A 146 15.30 -15.31 -1.30
CA PRO A 146 15.81 -14.07 -1.85
C PRO A 146 15.71 -14.06 -3.38
N TYR A 147 15.38 -12.90 -3.96
CA TYR A 147 15.26 -12.77 -5.41
C TYR A 147 15.81 -11.44 -5.92
N THR A 148 16.54 -11.50 -7.03
CA THR A 148 17.17 -10.34 -7.66
C THR A 148 16.15 -9.51 -8.43
N VAL A 149 16.29 -8.19 -8.34
CA VAL A 149 15.40 -7.21 -8.96
C VAL A 149 16.19 -6.03 -9.51
N THR A 150 15.69 -5.40 -10.56
CA THR A 150 16.23 -4.13 -11.08
C THR A 150 15.43 -2.92 -10.61
N LYS A 151 14.19 -3.15 -10.17
CA LYS A 151 13.25 -2.13 -9.70
C LYS A 151 12.28 -2.75 -8.71
N VAL A 152 11.93 -2.00 -7.67
CA VAL A 152 10.91 -2.35 -6.67
C VAL A 152 10.00 -1.16 -6.42
N VAL A 153 8.75 -1.43 -6.07
CA VAL A 153 7.79 -0.38 -5.72
C VAL A 153 7.61 -0.35 -4.22
N LEU A 154 7.81 0.82 -3.61
CA LEU A 154 7.66 1.03 -2.17
C LEU A 154 6.65 2.17 -1.95
N ILE A 155 5.53 1.86 -1.29
CA ILE A 155 4.41 2.80 -1.07
C ILE A 155 4.31 3.19 0.40
N THR A 156 3.74 4.37 0.72
CA THR A 156 3.55 4.85 2.10
C THR A 156 3.18 3.72 3.09
N GLY A 157 3.96 3.61 4.17
CA GLY A 157 3.79 2.58 5.22
C GLY A 157 4.54 1.26 4.98
N GLN A 158 4.96 0.95 3.75
CA GLN A 158 5.70 -0.28 3.48
C GLN A 158 7.16 -0.21 3.91
N ARG A 159 7.68 -1.38 4.28
CA ARG A 159 9.11 -1.60 4.53
C ARG A 159 9.67 -2.62 3.56
N LEU A 160 10.94 -2.47 3.22
CA LEU A 160 11.65 -3.36 2.31
C LEU A 160 13.11 -3.48 2.72
N ASP A 161 13.58 -4.71 2.89
CA ASP A 161 15.00 -4.99 3.08
C ASP A 161 15.56 -5.57 1.77
N ILE A 162 16.61 -4.93 1.24
CA ILE A 162 17.36 -5.44 0.09
C ILE A 162 18.84 -5.58 0.41
N ALA A 163 19.50 -6.60 -0.11
CA ALA A 163 20.95 -6.66 -0.18
C ALA A 163 21.42 -5.95 -1.47
N VAL A 164 22.46 -5.10 -1.35
CA VAL A 164 23.05 -4.36 -2.47
C VAL A 164 24.53 -4.69 -2.57
N LYS A 165 24.97 -5.09 -3.78
CA LYS A 165 26.38 -5.36 -4.11
C LYS A 165 26.76 -4.63 -5.39
N CYS A 166 27.92 -3.97 -5.43
CA CYS A 166 28.41 -3.29 -6.63
C CYS A 166 29.72 -3.90 -7.16
N SER A 167 29.82 -4.00 -8.49
CA SER A 167 30.93 -4.61 -9.22
C SER A 167 32.00 -3.60 -9.70
N GLU A 168 31.69 -2.31 -9.71
CA GLU A 168 32.58 -1.26 -10.21
C GLU A 168 32.70 -0.11 -9.21
N GLU A 169 33.87 0.54 -9.18
CA GLU A 169 34.06 1.79 -8.44
C GLU A 169 33.37 2.94 -9.18
N GLY A 170 32.82 3.91 -8.44
CA GLY A 170 32.08 5.00 -9.04
C GLY A 170 31.06 5.63 -8.11
N SER A 171 30.22 6.50 -8.68
CA SER A 171 29.12 7.17 -8.01
C SER A 171 27.83 6.83 -8.74
N PHE A 172 26.89 6.19 -8.04
CA PHE A 172 25.63 5.70 -8.57
C PHE A 172 24.48 6.35 -7.80
N LYS A 173 23.35 6.60 -8.47
CA LYS A 173 22.17 7.19 -7.82
C LYS A 173 21.17 6.10 -7.44
N LEU A 174 20.83 6.02 -6.15
CA LEU A 174 19.60 5.38 -5.71
C LEU A 174 18.47 6.37 -5.95
N LYS A 175 17.50 6.01 -6.79
CA LYS A 175 16.47 6.93 -7.28
C LYS A 175 15.10 6.29 -7.36
N SER A 176 14.07 7.13 -7.31
CA SER A 176 12.72 6.78 -7.74
C SER A 176 12.56 7.16 -9.21
N ALA A 177 12.30 6.18 -10.07
CA ALA A 177 12.21 6.37 -11.52
C ALA A 177 11.09 5.51 -12.14
N PRO A 178 9.83 5.99 -12.15
CA PRO A 178 8.75 5.30 -12.85
C PRO A 178 8.92 5.36 -14.37
N SER A 179 8.55 4.27 -15.06
CA SER A 179 8.35 4.26 -16.52
C SER A 179 6.98 4.82 -16.91
N ALA A 180 6.73 5.00 -18.20
CA ALA A 180 5.40 5.37 -18.69
C ALA A 180 4.34 4.31 -18.30
N ASP A 181 4.67 3.02 -18.40
CA ASP A 181 3.77 1.92 -18.02
C ASP A 181 3.50 1.90 -16.51
N ASP A 182 4.50 2.26 -15.70
CA ASP A 182 4.32 2.38 -14.26
C ASP A 182 3.31 3.48 -13.91
N LEU A 183 3.44 4.65 -14.53
CA LEU A 183 2.53 5.79 -14.35
C LEU A 183 1.12 5.44 -14.78
N LEU A 184 0.98 4.71 -15.90
CA LEU A 184 -0.31 4.20 -16.33
C LEU A 184 -0.92 3.21 -15.31
N SER A 185 -0.10 2.39 -14.70
CA SER A 185 -0.54 1.34 -13.77
C SER A 185 -0.99 1.88 -12.41
N VAL A 186 -0.45 3.01 -11.96
CA VAL A 186 -0.89 3.67 -10.71
C VAL A 186 -2.04 4.66 -10.91
N GLY A 187 -2.46 4.89 -12.16
CA GLY A 187 -3.56 5.79 -12.50
C GLY A 187 -3.14 7.27 -12.57
N PRO A 188 -3.86 8.08 -13.36
CA PRO A 188 -3.46 9.45 -13.71
C PRO A 188 -3.52 10.44 -12.55
N GLU A 189 -4.26 10.14 -11.48
CA GLU A 189 -4.31 11.00 -10.29
C GLU A 189 -3.28 10.60 -9.22
N SER A 190 -2.59 9.48 -9.40
CA SER A 190 -1.45 9.11 -8.57
C SER A 190 -0.18 9.73 -9.15
N VAL A 191 0.56 10.49 -8.34
CA VAL A 191 1.81 11.13 -8.78
C VAL A 191 2.99 10.57 -7.97
N PRO A 192 3.66 9.51 -8.45
CA PRO A 192 4.87 9.01 -7.80
C PRO A 192 5.94 10.10 -7.69
N TYR A 193 6.77 10.06 -6.64
CA TYR A 193 7.95 10.92 -6.59
C TYR A 193 8.97 10.43 -7.64
N THR A 194 9.61 11.35 -8.35
CA THR A 194 10.67 11.04 -9.32
C THR A 194 11.90 11.87 -8.99
N GLY A 195 13.02 11.21 -8.72
CA GLY A 195 14.24 11.91 -8.31
C GLY A 195 15.23 11.04 -7.54
N THR A 196 16.36 11.62 -7.20
CA THR A 196 17.42 10.98 -6.42
C THR A 196 17.03 10.90 -4.95
N LEU A 197 17.19 9.72 -4.35
CA LEU A 197 16.96 9.45 -2.94
C LEU A 197 18.26 9.46 -2.13
N ALA A 198 19.33 8.88 -2.70
CA ALA A 198 20.67 8.85 -2.12
C ALA A 198 21.73 8.68 -3.22
N THR A 199 22.99 8.97 -2.89
CA THR A 199 24.14 8.70 -3.75
C THR A 199 24.95 7.54 -3.17
N ILE A 200 25.12 6.46 -3.92
CA ILE A 200 25.99 5.34 -3.57
C ILE A 200 27.39 5.63 -4.12
N VAL A 201 28.37 5.76 -3.25
CA VAL A 201 29.78 5.94 -3.64
C VAL A 201 30.54 4.66 -3.35
N VAL A 202 31.03 4.03 -4.41
CA VAL A 202 31.84 2.81 -4.34
C VAL A 202 33.31 3.19 -4.51
N ASN A 203 34.09 3.00 -3.45
CA ASN A 203 35.52 3.32 -3.47
C ASN A 203 36.33 2.24 -2.74
N GLY A 204 37.35 1.71 -3.40
CA GLY A 204 38.13 0.59 -2.92
C GLY A 204 37.42 -0.75 -3.07
N THR A 205 38.11 -1.81 -2.68
CA THR A 205 37.65 -3.20 -2.84
C THR A 205 37.86 -3.94 -1.53
N ILE A 206 36.90 -4.77 -1.11
CA ILE A 206 37.14 -5.71 -0.02
C ILE A 206 37.84 -6.98 -0.53
N ASN A 207 38.75 -7.52 0.28
CA ASN A 207 39.40 -8.81 0.00
C ASN A 207 38.54 -10.01 0.44
N ALA A 208 37.65 -9.80 1.40
CA ALA A 208 36.71 -10.82 1.85
C ALA A 208 35.74 -11.20 0.72
N ILE A 209 35.35 -12.47 0.71
CA ILE A 209 34.30 -12.96 -0.17
C ILE A 209 32.98 -12.72 0.56
N MET A 210 32.09 -11.94 -0.05
CA MET A 210 30.71 -11.76 0.41
C MET A 210 29.79 -12.19 -0.72
N ASP A 211 28.95 -13.18 -0.44
CA ASP A 211 27.95 -13.71 -1.35
C ASP A 211 26.55 -13.32 -0.88
N PHE A 212 25.62 -13.24 -1.83
CA PHE A 212 24.24 -12.93 -1.49
C PHE A 212 23.64 -14.10 -0.69
N PRO A 213 22.79 -13.83 0.32
CA PRO A 213 22.06 -14.90 0.98
C PRO A 213 21.23 -15.72 -0.03
N GLU A 214 21.31 -17.04 0.09
CA GLU A 214 20.47 -17.98 -0.68
C GLU A 214 19.30 -18.53 0.16
N GLU A 215 19.46 -18.54 1.49
CA GLU A 215 18.48 -19.00 2.46
C GLU A 215 18.13 -17.88 3.46
N LEU A 216 16.89 -17.88 3.92
CA LEU A 216 16.38 -16.93 4.91
C LEU A 216 15.72 -17.69 6.06
N PRO A 217 15.68 -17.12 7.28
CA PRO A 217 14.98 -17.71 8.41
C PRO A 217 13.53 -18.05 8.07
N SER A 218 13.08 -19.23 8.54
CA SER A 218 11.70 -19.68 8.33
C SER A 218 10.70 -18.79 9.06
N ARG A 219 9.60 -18.46 8.38
CA ARG A 219 8.47 -17.75 9.01
C ARG A 219 7.85 -18.59 10.14
N PRO A 220 7.27 -17.95 11.17
CA PRO A 220 6.48 -18.65 12.17
C PRO A 220 5.26 -19.35 11.52
N SER A 221 4.77 -20.41 12.14
CA SER A 221 3.72 -21.28 11.57
C SER A 221 2.40 -20.58 11.28
N TYR A 222 2.06 -19.53 12.02
CA TYR A 222 0.86 -18.71 11.77
C TYR A 222 0.97 -17.83 10.51
N ASN A 223 2.18 -17.72 9.94
CA ASN A 223 2.48 -17.08 8.66
C ASN A 223 2.95 -18.12 7.60
N ALA A 224 2.47 -19.36 7.69
CA ALA A 224 2.70 -20.40 6.68
C ALA A 224 2.00 -20.06 5.35
N ASP A 225 2.36 -20.72 4.24
CA ASP A 225 1.68 -20.46 2.96
C ASP A 225 0.19 -20.86 2.99
N LEU A 226 -0.71 -19.87 2.90
CA LEU A 226 -2.16 -20.03 3.00
C LEU A 226 -2.85 -20.15 1.63
N ARG A 227 -2.09 -20.15 0.52
CA ARG A 227 -2.67 -20.21 -0.85
C ARG A 227 -3.44 -21.51 -1.11
N ASN A 228 -3.05 -22.60 -0.45
CA ASN A 228 -3.67 -23.92 -0.61
C ASN A 228 -4.80 -24.22 0.39
N LEU A 229 -5.23 -23.24 1.20
CA LEU A 229 -6.38 -23.42 2.08
C LEU A 229 -7.65 -23.75 1.27
N THR A 230 -8.38 -24.76 1.74
CA THR A 230 -9.69 -25.16 1.22
C THR A 230 -10.78 -24.18 1.65
N TYR A 231 -11.94 -24.28 1.01
CA TYR A 231 -13.06 -23.41 1.33
C TYR A 231 -13.51 -23.58 2.80
N GLU A 232 -13.54 -24.81 3.28
CA GLU A 232 -14.01 -25.19 4.63
C GLU A 232 -13.05 -24.77 5.74
N GLN A 233 -11.77 -24.55 5.42
CA GLN A 233 -10.76 -24.11 6.40
C GLN A 233 -10.83 -22.61 6.69
N ILE A 234 -11.41 -21.82 5.79
CA ILE A 234 -11.50 -20.37 5.90
C ILE A 234 -12.83 -20.01 6.58
N GLN A 235 -12.74 -19.41 7.76
CA GLN A 235 -13.89 -19.10 8.60
C GLN A 235 -14.61 -17.83 8.13
N GLY A 236 -13.88 -16.74 7.92
CA GLY A 236 -14.46 -15.46 7.53
C GLY A 236 -14.03 -15.02 6.13
N ARG A 237 -15.00 -14.47 5.40
CA ARG A 237 -14.85 -13.98 4.03
C ARG A 237 -15.50 -12.62 3.87
N PHE A 238 -14.70 -11.62 3.55
CA PHE A 238 -15.15 -10.24 3.57
C PHE A 238 -14.64 -9.44 2.38
N VAL A 239 -15.33 -8.35 2.06
CA VAL A 239 -15.00 -7.45 0.95
C VAL A 239 -14.60 -6.09 1.50
N VAL A 240 -13.38 -5.64 1.28
CA VAL A 240 -12.97 -4.26 1.63
C VAL A 240 -12.99 -3.43 0.35
N GLU A 241 -14.02 -2.62 0.16
CA GLU A 241 -14.24 -1.75 -0.98
C GLU A 241 -13.74 -0.34 -0.67
N PHE A 242 -12.72 0.10 -1.40
CA PHE A 242 -12.27 1.49 -1.46
C PHE A 242 -13.21 2.24 -2.40
N GLY A 243 -13.95 3.19 -1.84
CA GLY A 243 -14.89 4.03 -2.59
C GLY A 243 -14.22 5.16 -3.37
N PRO A 244 -14.97 5.87 -4.23
CA PRO A 244 -14.47 7.03 -4.95
C PRO A 244 -14.26 8.27 -4.06
N GLY A 245 -14.87 8.33 -2.88
CA GLY A 245 -14.55 9.31 -1.83
C GLY A 245 -13.52 8.77 -0.83
N PHE A 246 -13.59 9.23 0.42
CA PHE A 246 -12.72 8.79 1.51
C PHE A 246 -13.46 7.79 2.43
N GLU A 247 -13.81 6.62 1.88
CA GLU A 247 -14.60 5.63 2.60
C GLU A 247 -14.17 4.17 2.35
N PHE A 248 -14.45 3.33 3.35
CA PHE A 248 -14.47 1.87 3.22
C PHE A 248 -15.91 1.37 3.20
N ASN A 249 -16.21 0.48 2.25
CA ASN A 249 -17.52 -0.15 2.14
C ASN A 249 -18.65 0.88 2.15
N ARG A 250 -18.47 1.95 1.36
CA ARG A 250 -19.49 2.98 1.12
C ARG A 250 -19.82 3.87 2.31
N GLN A 251 -19.06 3.77 3.39
CA GLN A 251 -19.27 4.60 4.57
C GLN A 251 -17.93 5.09 5.10
N PRO A 252 -17.81 6.40 5.40
CA PRO A 252 -16.63 6.90 6.10
C PRO A 252 -16.56 6.25 7.49
N TYR A 253 -15.39 6.36 8.11
CA TYR A 253 -15.20 5.97 9.50
C TYR A 253 -16.27 6.60 10.41
N VAL A 254 -16.90 5.75 11.24
CA VAL A 254 -18.01 6.16 12.10
C VAL A 254 -17.54 6.36 13.54
N SER A 255 -16.99 5.31 14.16
CA SER A 255 -16.55 5.33 15.55
C SER A 255 -15.65 4.12 15.85
N PRO A 256 -14.89 4.12 16.96
CA PRO A 256 -14.05 2.98 17.33
C PRO A 256 -14.83 1.73 17.76
N THR A 257 -16.15 1.87 17.97
CA THR A 257 -17.08 0.78 18.34
C THR A 257 -18.04 0.41 17.20
N TYR A 258 -17.88 1.04 16.03
CA TYR A 258 -18.61 0.68 14.82
C TYR A 258 -17.84 -0.43 14.09
N TYR A 259 -18.20 -1.67 14.36
CA TYR A 259 -17.53 -2.83 13.79
C TYR A 259 -18.12 -3.18 12.42
N ARG A 260 -17.34 -2.97 11.36
CA ARG A 260 -17.72 -3.37 9.99
C ARG A 260 -17.83 -4.88 9.90
N TYR A 261 -16.84 -5.56 10.48
CA TYR A 261 -16.71 -7.01 10.51
C TYR A 261 -16.49 -7.51 11.93
N LYS A 262 -16.81 -8.79 12.15
CA LYS A 262 -16.46 -9.50 13.37
C LYS A 262 -15.87 -10.84 12.99
N ASP A 263 -14.65 -11.09 13.46
CA ASP A 263 -13.88 -12.28 13.15
C ASP A 263 -13.55 -13.02 14.44
N GLU A 264 -13.47 -14.35 14.39
CA GLU A 264 -13.02 -15.12 15.55
C GLU A 264 -11.49 -15.20 15.60
N VAL A 265 -10.92 -15.06 16.79
CA VAL A 265 -9.50 -15.38 17.03
C VAL A 265 -9.23 -16.85 16.72
N ASP A 266 -7.99 -17.16 16.33
CA ASP A 266 -7.50 -18.48 15.92
C ASP A 266 -8.27 -19.09 14.73
N THR A 267 -8.58 -18.25 13.74
CA THR A 267 -9.21 -18.68 12.49
C THR A 267 -8.55 -18.06 11.27
N PHE A 268 -8.68 -18.76 10.13
CA PHE A 268 -8.24 -18.24 8.84
C PHE A 268 -9.31 -17.33 8.23
N GLN A 269 -8.84 -16.22 7.70
CA GLN A 269 -9.63 -15.17 7.08
C GLN A 269 -9.23 -15.01 5.62
N GLU A 270 -10.18 -14.70 4.75
CA GLU A 270 -9.96 -14.36 3.35
C GLU A 270 -10.69 -13.06 3.02
N TRP A 271 -9.94 -12.03 2.65
CA TRP A 271 -10.52 -10.74 2.31
C TRP A 271 -10.28 -10.43 0.83
N HIS A 272 -11.32 -9.90 0.19
CA HIS A 272 -11.25 -9.36 -1.17
C HIS A 272 -11.15 -7.85 -1.09
N LEU A 273 -9.98 -7.33 -1.41
CA LEU A 273 -9.72 -5.91 -1.45
C LEU A 273 -10.12 -5.39 -2.84
N LEU A 274 -11.05 -4.44 -2.89
CA LEU A 274 -11.59 -3.88 -4.11
C LEU A 274 -11.28 -2.39 -4.19
N ASN A 275 -10.72 -1.93 -5.30
CA ASN A 275 -10.65 -0.50 -5.58
C ASN A 275 -11.65 -0.14 -6.68
N THR A 276 -12.69 0.60 -6.32
CA THR A 276 -13.72 1.04 -7.26
C THR A 276 -13.35 2.32 -8.00
N ASN A 277 -12.28 3.00 -7.57
CA ASN A 277 -11.84 4.23 -8.18
C ASN A 277 -11.14 3.93 -9.52
N PRO A 278 -11.53 4.59 -10.64
CA PRO A 278 -10.94 4.34 -11.94
C PRO A 278 -9.59 5.04 -12.18
N VAL A 279 -9.18 5.95 -11.28
CA VAL A 279 -8.06 6.88 -11.55
C VAL A 279 -7.03 6.99 -10.41
N LYS A 280 -7.35 6.50 -9.20
CA LYS A 280 -6.46 6.56 -8.01
C LYS A 280 -6.11 5.19 -7.48
N VAL A 281 -4.90 5.07 -6.92
CA VAL A 281 -4.53 3.94 -6.08
C VAL A 281 -4.86 4.18 -4.62
N HIS A 282 -4.99 3.10 -3.85
CA HIS A 282 -5.11 3.18 -2.40
C HIS A 282 -4.21 2.14 -1.73
N PRO A 283 -3.22 2.53 -0.91
CA PRO A 283 -2.47 1.56 -0.10
C PRO A 283 -3.39 1.03 1.01
N PHE A 284 -3.73 -0.26 1.02
CA PHE A 284 -4.45 -0.92 2.12
C PHE A 284 -3.47 -1.30 3.21
N HIS A 285 -3.79 -0.99 4.47
CA HIS A 285 -3.03 -1.42 5.65
C HIS A 285 -3.96 -1.99 6.73
N THR A 286 -3.48 -3.03 7.44
CA THR A 286 -4.13 -3.58 8.63
C THR A 286 -3.17 -3.57 9.81
N HIS A 287 -3.69 -3.29 11.00
CA HIS A 287 -2.91 -3.33 12.22
C HIS A 287 -2.71 -4.78 12.69
N VAL A 288 -1.84 -4.98 13.70
CA VAL A 288 -1.68 -6.23 14.48
C VAL A 288 -1.12 -7.45 13.74
N HIS A 289 -1.50 -7.72 12.49
CA HIS A 289 -1.13 -8.94 11.77
C HIS A 289 -0.71 -8.67 10.33
N HIS A 290 0.13 -9.54 9.79
CA HIS A 290 0.39 -9.62 8.37
C HIS A 290 -0.70 -10.43 7.65
N PHE A 291 -0.70 -10.36 6.33
CA PHE A 291 -1.53 -11.15 5.43
C PHE A 291 -0.71 -11.57 4.21
N GLN A 292 -1.10 -12.68 3.59
CA GLN A 292 -0.53 -13.17 2.36
C GLN A 292 -1.36 -12.70 1.16
N VAL A 293 -0.70 -12.19 0.12
CA VAL A 293 -1.33 -11.92 -1.17
C VAL A 293 -1.58 -13.24 -1.89
N VAL A 294 -2.84 -13.58 -2.18
CA VAL A 294 -3.22 -14.89 -2.71
C VAL A 294 -3.42 -14.85 -4.21
N SER A 295 -4.11 -13.84 -4.72
CA SER A 295 -4.42 -13.73 -6.15
C SER A 295 -4.77 -12.32 -6.56
N TYR A 296 -4.48 -12.01 -7.82
CA TYR A 296 -5.17 -10.96 -8.55
C TYR A 296 -6.36 -11.56 -9.27
N ASN A 297 -7.54 -11.02 -9.00
CA ASN A 297 -8.77 -11.47 -9.60
C ASN A 297 -9.21 -10.47 -10.66
N LYS A 298 -10.03 -10.94 -11.60
CA LYS A 298 -10.73 -10.04 -12.50
C LYS A 298 -11.63 -9.11 -11.69
N TYR A 299 -11.56 -7.81 -12.00
CA TYR A 299 -12.46 -6.83 -11.43
C TYR A 299 -13.77 -6.79 -12.23
N GLU A 300 -14.88 -7.12 -11.58
CA GLU A 300 -16.23 -7.14 -12.18
C GLU A 300 -17.22 -6.24 -11.43
N GLY A 301 -16.74 -5.50 -10.43
CA GLY A 301 -17.55 -4.61 -9.59
C GLY A 301 -17.91 -3.28 -10.28
N PRO A 302 -18.70 -2.42 -9.61
CA PRO A 302 -18.95 -1.06 -10.08
C PRO A 302 -17.68 -0.23 -10.18
N TYR A 303 -17.67 0.83 -10.99
CA TYR A 303 -16.72 1.92 -10.80
C TYR A 303 -17.40 3.09 -10.08
N GLY A 304 -16.66 3.76 -9.21
CA GLY A 304 -17.10 4.94 -8.49
C GLY A 304 -16.67 6.23 -9.19
N HIS A 305 -17.53 7.24 -9.13
CA HIS A 305 -17.27 8.60 -9.56
C HIS A 305 -17.46 9.56 -8.39
N PHE A 306 -16.56 10.55 -8.27
CA PHE A 306 -16.66 11.65 -7.31
C PHE A 306 -16.57 13.00 -8.04
N ASP A 307 -17.71 13.68 -8.18
CA ASP A 307 -17.84 15.00 -8.80
C ASP A 307 -17.53 16.10 -7.78
N VAL A 308 -16.29 16.60 -7.79
CA VAL A 308 -15.86 17.70 -6.90
C VAL A 308 -16.57 19.04 -7.15
N PHE A 309 -17.34 19.17 -8.25
CA PHE A 309 -18.02 20.41 -8.65
C PHE A 309 -19.55 20.34 -8.44
N ALA A 310 -20.11 19.16 -8.20
CA ALA A 310 -21.50 19.00 -7.81
C ALA A 310 -21.65 19.12 -6.28
N GLY A 311 -22.59 19.95 -5.83
CA GLY A 311 -23.02 19.92 -4.44
C GLY A 311 -23.49 18.51 -4.01
N PRO A 312 -23.49 18.20 -2.70
CA PRO A 312 -23.69 16.84 -2.21
C PRO A 312 -25.05 16.21 -2.57
N PRO A 313 -25.11 14.87 -2.74
CA PRO A 313 -23.98 13.94 -2.77
C PRO A 313 -23.26 13.98 -4.12
N SER A 314 -21.96 14.28 -4.06
CA SER A 314 -21.01 14.34 -5.18
C SER A 314 -20.57 12.96 -5.68
N LYS A 315 -21.16 11.87 -5.18
CA LYS A 315 -20.68 10.51 -5.35
C LYS A 315 -21.72 9.60 -5.99
N ALA A 316 -21.31 8.80 -6.96
CA ALA A 316 -22.15 7.77 -7.56
C ALA A 316 -21.34 6.56 -8.05
N PHE A 317 -21.95 5.38 -8.03
CA PHE A 317 -21.39 4.16 -8.65
C PHE A 317 -22.13 3.80 -9.94
N PHE A 318 -21.40 3.26 -10.91
CA PHE A 318 -21.91 2.84 -12.22
C PHE A 318 -21.39 1.45 -12.58
N ASP A 319 -22.17 0.69 -13.36
CA ASP A 319 -21.68 -0.54 -13.98
C ASP A 319 -20.80 -0.23 -15.19
N PHE A 320 -20.07 -1.23 -15.71
CA PHE A 320 -19.18 -1.05 -16.87
C PHE A 320 -19.88 -0.63 -18.17
N GLN A 321 -21.21 -0.61 -18.22
CA GLN A 321 -21.98 -0.06 -19.33
C GLN A 321 -22.34 1.42 -19.12
N GLY A 322 -21.84 2.04 -18.04
CA GLY A 322 -22.11 3.42 -17.66
C GLY A 322 -23.48 3.60 -17.01
N LYS A 323 -24.16 2.52 -16.60
CA LYS A 323 -25.48 2.61 -15.99
C LYS A 323 -25.35 2.80 -14.48
N LEU A 324 -26.10 3.76 -13.95
CA LEU A 324 -26.15 4.08 -12.53
C LEU A 324 -26.54 2.87 -11.67
N CYS A 325 -25.78 2.63 -10.60
CA CYS A 325 -26.06 1.62 -9.60
C CYS A 325 -26.99 2.19 -8.53
N TYR A 326 -28.22 1.66 -8.46
CA TYR A 326 -29.25 2.14 -7.53
C TYR A 326 -29.10 1.57 -6.11
N HIS A 327 -28.19 0.60 -5.92
CA HIS A 327 -27.90 -0.01 -4.63
C HIS A 327 -26.48 0.38 -4.19
N GLN A 328 -26.30 1.64 -3.79
CA GLN A 328 -24.99 2.19 -3.40
C GLN A 328 -24.93 2.65 -1.93
N ASP A 329 -24.89 3.95 -1.65
CA ASP A 329 -24.89 4.47 -0.28
C ASP A 329 -26.30 4.49 0.32
N GLN A 330 -26.39 4.48 1.66
CA GLN A 330 -27.66 4.57 2.38
C GLN A 330 -28.43 5.87 2.06
N ASP A 331 -27.70 6.98 1.89
CA ASP A 331 -28.27 8.31 1.64
C ASP A 331 -28.20 8.71 0.16
N PHE A 332 -28.08 7.73 -0.74
CA PHE A 332 -28.00 7.99 -2.16
C PHE A 332 -29.36 8.35 -2.79
N PHE A 333 -29.40 9.47 -3.51
CA PHE A 333 -30.57 9.91 -4.27
C PHE A 333 -30.22 10.04 -5.75
N ALA A 334 -30.80 9.20 -6.62
CA ALA A 334 -30.47 9.20 -8.04
C ALA A 334 -30.67 10.55 -8.75
N SER A 335 -31.59 11.39 -8.26
CA SER A 335 -31.88 12.72 -8.81
C SER A 335 -30.76 13.73 -8.62
N THR A 336 -29.79 13.47 -7.73
CA THR A 336 -28.66 14.38 -7.47
C THR A 336 -27.45 14.08 -8.36
N VAL A 337 -27.49 12.96 -9.08
CA VAL A 337 -26.38 12.53 -9.94
C VAL A 337 -26.48 13.22 -11.29
N ARG A 338 -25.42 13.94 -11.67
CA ARG A 338 -25.23 14.31 -13.07
C ARG A 338 -24.82 13.06 -13.85
N PRO A 339 -25.44 12.76 -15.01
CA PRO A 339 -24.97 11.69 -15.86
C PRO A 339 -23.50 11.94 -16.16
N ASP A 340 -22.64 11.01 -15.76
CA ASP A 340 -21.22 11.13 -16.07
C ASP A 340 -21.03 10.72 -17.54
N PRO A 341 -20.64 11.65 -18.44
CA PRO A 341 -20.35 11.32 -19.81
C PRO A 341 -18.91 10.85 -19.98
N PHE A 342 -18.10 10.68 -18.91
CA PHE A 342 -16.73 10.21 -19.05
C PHE A 342 -16.75 8.94 -19.88
N PRO A 343 -16.19 8.97 -21.11
CA PRO A 343 -15.81 7.72 -21.71
C PRO A 343 -14.80 7.16 -20.71
N LEU A 344 -15.12 6.03 -20.09
CA LEU A 344 -14.09 5.19 -19.55
C LEU A 344 -13.12 5.02 -20.72
N VAL A 345 -12.02 5.77 -20.72
CA VAL A 345 -10.91 5.47 -21.61
C VAL A 345 -10.34 4.21 -20.98
N LEU A 346 -10.98 3.10 -21.34
CA LEU A 346 -10.78 1.74 -20.87
C LEU A 346 -9.39 1.22 -21.24
N THR A 347 -8.47 2.07 -21.71
CA THR A 347 -7.07 1.70 -21.95
C THR A 347 -6.44 1.10 -20.69
N HIS A 348 -6.96 1.44 -19.50
CA HIS A 348 -6.52 0.93 -18.19
C HIS A 348 -7.22 -0.35 -17.70
N ALA A 349 -8.45 -0.62 -18.16
CA ALA A 349 -9.31 -1.70 -17.62
C ALA A 349 -8.81 -3.12 -17.94
N TRP A 350 -7.71 -3.22 -18.68
CA TRP A 350 -7.15 -4.46 -19.21
C TRP A 350 -5.62 -4.48 -19.18
N ASN A 351 -4.93 -3.64 -18.39
CA ASN A 351 -3.48 -3.80 -18.34
C ASN A 351 -3.14 -5.11 -17.63
N GLU A 352 -2.93 -6.13 -18.45
CA GLU A 352 -2.44 -7.48 -18.20
C GLU A 352 -1.13 -7.51 -17.39
N SER A 353 -0.57 -6.35 -17.01
CA SER A 353 0.55 -6.20 -16.07
C SER A 353 0.24 -6.72 -14.66
N TRP A 354 -1.04 -6.95 -14.34
CA TRP A 354 -1.50 -7.49 -13.06
C TRP A 354 -2.02 -8.93 -13.15
N THR A 355 -1.70 -9.63 -14.25
CA THR A 355 -1.91 -11.09 -14.32
C THR A 355 -0.93 -11.78 -13.36
N ASN A 356 -1.38 -12.88 -12.75
CA ASN A 356 -0.85 -13.58 -11.57
C ASN A 356 0.65 -13.94 -11.54
N GLU A 357 1.46 -13.59 -12.55
CA GLU A 357 2.83 -14.06 -12.65
C GLU A 357 3.90 -12.99 -12.38
N LYS A 358 3.66 -11.68 -12.54
CA LYS A 358 4.75 -10.66 -12.49
C LYS A 358 4.38 -9.25 -11.99
N SER A 359 3.39 -9.09 -11.12
CA SER A 359 3.19 -7.77 -10.51
C SER A 359 4.34 -7.43 -9.56
N ILE A 360 5.14 -6.40 -9.91
CA ILE A 360 6.22 -5.87 -9.07
C ILE A 360 5.72 -5.15 -7.81
N TYR A 361 4.40 -4.97 -7.69
CA TYR A 361 3.79 -4.13 -6.69
C TYR A 361 3.28 -4.94 -5.49
N ASN A 362 2.47 -5.98 -5.72
CA ASN A 362 2.10 -6.96 -4.69
C ASN A 362 2.30 -8.39 -5.21
N PRO A 363 3.54 -8.92 -5.26
CA PRO A 363 3.77 -10.24 -5.81
C PRO A 363 2.98 -11.33 -5.06
N VAL A 364 2.32 -12.23 -5.81
CA VAL A 364 1.53 -13.32 -5.24
C VAL A 364 2.40 -14.23 -4.37
N GLY A 365 1.85 -14.66 -3.24
CA GLY A 365 2.50 -15.50 -2.23
C GLY A 365 3.26 -14.71 -1.16
N GLN A 366 3.52 -13.42 -1.38
CA GLN A 366 4.23 -12.59 -0.42
C GLN A 366 3.36 -12.24 0.78
N TRP A 367 4.00 -12.21 1.96
CA TRP A 367 3.43 -11.67 3.18
C TRP A 367 3.68 -10.17 3.26
N ARG A 368 2.66 -9.44 3.69
CA ARG A 368 2.59 -7.97 3.75
C ARG A 368 1.73 -7.55 4.93
N ASP A 369 1.87 -6.33 5.39
CA ASP A 369 0.80 -5.66 6.14
C ASP A 369 0.25 -4.44 5.38
N THR A 370 0.91 -4.08 4.28
CA THR A 370 0.50 -2.96 3.44
C THR A 370 0.62 -3.36 1.96
N VAL A 371 -0.43 -3.17 1.17
CA VAL A 371 -0.43 -3.44 -0.29
C VAL A 371 -1.06 -2.31 -1.07
N ILE A 372 -0.54 -2.02 -2.26
CA ILE A 372 -1.16 -1.04 -3.15
C ILE A 372 -2.42 -1.65 -3.77
N MET A 373 -3.51 -0.90 -3.79
CA MET A 373 -4.72 -1.25 -4.55
C MET A 373 -4.75 -0.39 -5.82
N PRO A 374 -4.37 -0.94 -6.99
CA PRO A 374 -4.45 -0.21 -8.26
C PRO A 374 -5.88 0.20 -8.61
N PRO A 375 -6.10 1.13 -9.55
CA PRO A 375 -7.45 1.47 -10.00
C PRO A 375 -8.18 0.23 -10.54
N LEU A 376 -9.47 0.10 -10.26
CA LEU A 376 -10.32 -1.03 -10.70
C LEU A 376 -9.69 -2.41 -10.43
N SER A 377 -9.16 -2.61 -9.22
CA SER A 377 -8.45 -3.84 -8.84
C SER A 377 -9.24 -4.70 -7.86
N ASN A 378 -8.99 -6.00 -7.90
CA ASN A 378 -9.54 -7.00 -7.00
C ASN A 378 -8.41 -7.94 -6.54
N ILE A 379 -7.98 -7.81 -5.29
CA ILE A 379 -6.89 -8.60 -4.72
C ILE A 379 -7.42 -9.45 -3.58
N THR A 380 -7.19 -10.77 -3.63
CA THR A 380 -7.47 -11.66 -2.50
C THR A 380 -6.28 -11.69 -1.57
N ILE A 381 -6.52 -11.48 -0.27
CA ILE A 381 -5.55 -11.69 0.80
C ILE A 381 -6.06 -12.77 1.77
N ARG A 382 -5.14 -13.48 2.42
CA ARG A 382 -5.46 -14.43 3.50
C ARG A 382 -4.58 -14.19 4.72
N PHE A 383 -5.11 -14.44 5.91
CA PHE A 383 -4.35 -14.33 7.16
C PHE A 383 -4.96 -15.19 8.26
N GLN A 384 -4.23 -15.36 9.36
CA GLN A 384 -4.74 -16.00 10.58
C GLN A 384 -4.74 -15.01 11.74
N LEU A 385 -5.89 -14.85 12.40
CA LEU A 385 -6.02 -14.04 13.62
C LEU A 385 -5.53 -14.82 14.84
N HIS A 386 -4.26 -15.23 14.84
CA HIS A 386 -3.76 -16.34 15.68
C HIS A 386 -3.78 -16.13 17.20
N ARG A 387 -3.91 -14.89 17.73
CA ARG A 387 -3.68 -14.63 19.17
C ARG A 387 -4.53 -13.57 19.84
N TYR A 388 -4.73 -12.41 19.23
CA TYR A 388 -5.29 -11.25 19.93
C TYR A 388 -6.76 -11.02 19.59
N THR A 389 -7.59 -10.88 20.62
CA THR A 389 -8.96 -10.36 20.52
C THR A 389 -8.96 -8.84 20.72
N GLY A 390 -9.96 -8.15 20.18
CA GLY A 390 -10.12 -6.70 20.33
C GLY A 390 -10.44 -5.99 19.01
N PRO A 391 -10.60 -4.66 19.05
CA PRO A 391 -10.78 -3.86 17.84
C PRO A 391 -9.47 -3.82 17.03
N LEU A 392 -9.57 -4.25 15.78
CA LEU A 392 -8.55 -4.19 14.75
C LEU A 392 -8.86 -3.01 13.82
N TYR A 393 -7.94 -2.07 13.71
CA TYR A 393 -8.06 -0.93 12.79
C TYR A 393 -7.46 -1.27 11.43
N VAL A 394 -8.22 -0.99 10.37
CA VAL A 394 -7.79 -1.17 8.97
C VAL A 394 -8.05 0.13 8.22
N HIS A 395 -7.14 0.54 7.36
CA HIS A 395 -7.24 1.84 6.71
C HIS A 395 -6.47 1.94 5.41
N CYS A 396 -6.78 2.98 4.64
CA CYS A 396 -5.88 3.43 3.59
C CYS A 396 -4.64 4.03 4.24
N HIS A 397 -3.43 3.63 3.85
CA HIS A 397 -2.19 4.20 4.36
C HIS A 397 -1.81 5.53 3.69
N ASN A 398 -2.63 6.04 2.76
CA ASN A 398 -2.58 7.44 2.40
C ASN A 398 -3.22 8.22 3.57
N LEU A 399 -2.40 8.95 4.33
CA LEU A 399 -2.87 9.55 5.59
C LEU A 399 -4.00 10.55 5.35
N PHE A 400 -3.97 11.30 4.25
CA PHE A 400 -5.06 12.20 3.88
C PHE A 400 -6.37 11.43 3.68
N HIS A 401 -6.34 10.28 3.00
CA HIS A 401 -7.54 9.44 2.85
C HIS A 401 -7.99 8.85 4.21
N SER A 402 -7.06 8.34 5.02
CA SER A 402 -7.35 7.79 6.34
C SER A 402 -8.03 8.81 7.25
N ASP A 403 -7.47 10.01 7.35
CA ASP A 403 -7.97 11.06 8.25
C ASP A 403 -9.34 11.59 7.83
N HIS A 404 -9.70 11.47 6.55
CA HIS A 404 -11.03 11.79 6.04
C HIS A 404 -12.03 10.61 6.09
N GLY A 405 -11.62 9.48 6.67
CA GLY A 405 -12.52 8.38 7.00
C GLY A 405 -12.38 7.13 6.12
N MET A 406 -11.35 7.03 5.29
CA MET A 406 -11.07 5.81 4.51
C MET A 406 -10.44 4.72 5.38
N SER A 407 -11.21 4.28 6.37
CA SER A 407 -10.83 3.33 7.38
C SER A 407 -12.04 2.62 7.98
N GLY A 408 -11.78 1.58 8.75
CA GLY A 408 -12.80 0.80 9.44
C GLY A 408 -12.24 0.04 10.62
N VAL A 409 -13.15 -0.49 11.44
CA VAL A 409 -12.82 -1.34 12.58
C VAL A 409 -13.40 -2.72 12.36
N VAL A 410 -12.58 -3.75 12.56
CA VAL A 410 -12.99 -5.15 12.66
C VAL A 410 -12.87 -5.55 14.11
N GLN A 411 -13.90 -6.19 14.67
CA GLN A 411 -13.79 -6.73 16.03
C GLN A 411 -13.35 -8.17 15.98
N VAL A 412 -12.18 -8.47 16.54
CA VAL A 412 -11.75 -9.85 16.78
C VAL A 412 -12.36 -10.32 18.09
N VAL A 413 -13.27 -11.30 18.02
CA VAL A 413 -13.96 -11.89 19.17
C VAL A 413 -13.29 -13.19 19.61
N GLY A 414 -13.63 -13.67 20.80
CA GLY A 414 -13.18 -14.98 21.28
C GLY A 414 -13.68 -16.12 20.39
N ARG A 415 -12.98 -17.26 20.40
CA ARG A 415 -13.37 -18.43 19.63
C ARG A 415 -14.76 -18.91 20.08
N GLY A 416 -15.68 -19.09 19.13
CA GLY A 416 -17.07 -19.46 19.41
C GLY A 416 -17.94 -18.35 20.00
N GLU A 417 -17.42 -17.13 20.16
CA GLU A 417 -18.24 -15.97 20.49
C GLU A 417 -19.01 -15.47 19.26
N SER A 418 -20.11 -14.75 19.51
CA SER A 418 -20.98 -14.28 18.43
C SER A 418 -20.30 -13.25 17.53
N THR A 419 -20.28 -13.52 16.23
CA THR A 419 -19.94 -12.56 15.17
C THR A 419 -21.14 -11.72 14.71
N SER A 420 -22.31 -11.89 15.34
CA SER A 420 -23.51 -11.10 15.02
C SER A 420 -23.37 -9.62 15.40
N GLY A 421 -24.18 -8.77 14.76
CA GLY A 421 -24.19 -7.33 14.98
C GLY A 421 -23.07 -6.56 14.25
N ALA A 422 -22.31 -7.22 13.38
CA ALA A 422 -21.41 -6.55 12.44
C ALA A 422 -22.23 -5.71 11.42
N HIS A 423 -21.75 -4.51 11.10
CA HIS A 423 -22.41 -3.63 10.13
C HIS A 423 -21.97 -3.93 8.70
N VAL A 424 -22.13 -5.17 8.26
CA VAL A 424 -21.42 -5.62 7.06
C VAL A 424 -21.89 -4.93 5.76
N SER A 425 -23.13 -4.48 5.74
CA SER A 425 -23.70 -3.68 4.65
C SER A 425 -23.73 -2.20 5.01
N ALA A 426 -23.64 -1.33 4.00
CA ALA A 426 -23.97 0.08 4.14
C ALA A 426 -25.49 0.27 3.97
N GLY A 427 -26.25 0.18 5.08
CA GLY A 427 -27.71 0.36 5.04
C GLY A 427 -28.45 -0.68 4.17
N GLY A 428 -28.02 -1.95 4.21
CA GLY A 428 -28.59 -3.04 3.40
C GLY A 428 -28.07 -3.11 1.96
N LYS A 429 -27.03 -2.34 1.63
CA LYS A 429 -26.32 -2.38 0.34
C LYS A 429 -24.94 -3.01 0.50
N TRP A 430 -24.60 -3.92 -0.40
CA TRP A 430 -23.39 -4.74 -0.31
C TRP A 430 -22.23 -4.13 -1.10
N PRO A 431 -21.05 -3.95 -0.48
CA PRO A 431 -19.84 -3.56 -1.19
C PRO A 431 -19.51 -4.51 -2.34
N GLY A 432 -18.88 -4.00 -3.39
CA GLY A 432 -18.46 -4.74 -4.58
C GLY A 432 -19.56 -5.00 -5.61
N THR A 433 -20.78 -4.50 -5.40
CA THR A 433 -21.94 -4.84 -6.25
C THR A 433 -22.83 -3.65 -6.63
N CYS A 434 -23.60 -3.78 -7.72
CA CYS A 434 -24.53 -2.75 -8.19
C CYS A 434 -26.00 -3.05 -7.88
N ARG A 435 -26.35 -4.31 -7.62
CA ARG A 435 -27.72 -4.79 -7.43
C ARG A 435 -27.81 -5.64 -6.17
N ARG A 436 -28.99 -5.66 -5.55
CA ARG A 436 -29.25 -6.46 -4.35
C ARG A 436 -29.07 -7.98 -4.57
N GLU A 437 -29.32 -8.43 -5.78
CA GLU A 437 -29.23 -9.84 -6.20
C GLU A 437 -27.80 -10.25 -6.61
N ASP A 438 -26.89 -9.28 -6.73
CA ASP A 438 -25.51 -9.55 -7.13
C ASP A 438 -24.83 -10.31 -5.98
N VAL A 439 -24.52 -11.58 -6.21
CA VAL A 439 -23.63 -12.33 -5.34
C VAL A 439 -22.22 -11.95 -5.78
N TYR A 440 -21.47 -11.26 -4.92
CA TYR A 440 -20.04 -11.07 -5.16
C TYR A 440 -19.39 -12.47 -5.16
N SER A 441 -18.91 -12.90 -6.33
CA SER A 441 -18.23 -14.18 -6.52
C SER A 441 -16.74 -13.89 -6.62
N PRO A 442 -15.88 -14.49 -5.78
CA PRO A 442 -14.47 -14.14 -5.71
C PRO A 442 -13.68 -14.69 -6.91
N ASN A 443 -14.29 -15.61 -7.66
CA ASN A 443 -13.61 -16.39 -8.69
C ASN A 443 -13.85 -15.89 -10.13
N GLY A 444 -14.39 -14.67 -10.32
CA GLY A 444 -14.49 -14.03 -11.65
C GLY A 444 -15.25 -14.82 -12.71
N ALA A 445 -16.07 -15.80 -12.32
CA ALA A 445 -16.96 -16.51 -13.23
C ALA A 445 -18.23 -15.69 -13.41
N GLY A 446 -18.16 -14.71 -14.32
CA GLY A 446 -19.31 -13.90 -14.71
C GLY A 446 -20.53 -14.76 -15.02
N GLY A 447 -21.67 -14.36 -14.44
CA GLY A 447 -22.95 -14.96 -14.79
C GLY A 447 -24.03 -14.72 -13.75
N ILE A 448 -24.96 -13.84 -14.10
CA ILE A 448 -26.35 -13.99 -13.68
C ILE A 448 -26.76 -15.42 -14.02
N ARG A 449 -26.81 -16.30 -13.01
CA ARG A 449 -27.68 -17.48 -12.93
C ARG A 449 -27.55 -18.10 -11.54
N SER A 450 -28.61 -17.92 -10.77
CA SER A 450 -29.05 -18.90 -9.80
C SER A 450 -29.05 -20.29 -10.45
N ARG A 451 -28.05 -21.10 -10.14
CA ARG A 451 -28.16 -22.56 -10.22
C ARG A 451 -27.62 -23.12 -8.93
N ALA A 452 -28.51 -23.82 -8.23
CA ALA A 452 -28.25 -24.55 -7.01
C ALA A 452 -26.94 -25.35 -7.09
N GLY A 453 -26.04 -25.16 -6.12
CA GLY A 453 -24.91 -26.07 -5.89
C GLY A 453 -23.52 -25.47 -5.72
N LEU A 454 -23.30 -24.15 -5.87
CA LEU A 454 -22.04 -23.50 -5.49
C LEU A 454 -22.28 -22.59 -4.27
N PRO A 455 -21.48 -22.72 -3.19
CA PRO A 455 -21.69 -21.93 -1.98
C PRO A 455 -21.40 -20.46 -2.27
N GLN A 456 -22.39 -19.62 -1.99
CA GLN A 456 -22.29 -18.18 -2.14
C GLN A 456 -21.19 -17.65 -1.22
N ILE A 457 -20.53 -16.54 -1.57
CA ILE A 457 -20.09 -15.62 -0.52
C ILE A 457 -21.37 -15.05 0.07
N TYR A 458 -22.02 -15.84 0.92
CA TYR A 458 -22.69 -15.23 2.04
C TYR A 458 -21.54 -14.55 2.78
N VAL A 459 -21.48 -13.23 2.69
CA VAL A 459 -21.11 -12.49 3.89
C VAL A 459 -21.88 -13.19 5.00
N GLN A 460 -21.20 -13.85 5.93
CA GLN A 460 -21.84 -14.59 7.01
C GLN A 460 -22.77 -13.61 7.75
N VAL A 461 -24.05 -13.60 7.35
CA VAL A 461 -25.12 -13.06 8.15
C VAL A 461 -25.43 -14.22 9.07
N ALA A 462 -25.02 -14.11 10.33
CA ALA A 462 -25.57 -14.94 11.38
C ALA A 462 -27.10 -14.88 11.26
N HIS A 463 -27.69 -15.95 10.73
CA HIS A 463 -29.13 -16.11 10.78
C HIS A 463 -29.51 -16.35 12.24
N TRP A 464 -30.50 -15.57 12.67
CA TRP A 464 -31.10 -15.52 14.00
C TRP A 464 -31.32 -16.87 14.68
#